data_AF-A0A1D1VIH0-F1
#
_entry.id   AF-A0A1D1VIH0-F1
#
_cell.length_a   1.000
_cell.length_b   1.000
_cell.length_c   1.000
_cell.angle_alpha   90.00
_cell.angle_beta   90.00
_cell.angle_gamma   90.00
#
_symmetry.space_group_name_H-M   'P 1'
#
loop_
_entity.id
_entity.type
_entity.pdbx_description
1 polymer ?
#
loop_
_entity_poly.entity_id
_entity_poly.type
_entity_poly.pdbx_seq_one_letter_code
_entity_poly.pdbx_strand_id
1 'polypeptide(L)'
;MTDPVWKQASLPVAKGGLGLRRAEEIALSTYLASISSAEQLVTSMDADFDLDELCAAELTSWMEVSGTELPLAALRIFQRTWDLPIVERNFSEVQQASSLTEKARMVAVSTKESGAWLNALPASCLGNLLDDDSLRISIGLRLGAPICEPHTCRCSVTVDVYGRHGLSCRYSAGRHSALNESLRRALVTCQSHAVLDPNGVVRRHTEAA
;
A
#
# COMPACT_ATOMS: atom_id res chain seq x y z
N MET A 1 0.50 -11.18 13.86
CA MET A 1 0.69 -10.77 12.46
C MET A 1 1.72 -11.72 11.87
N THR A 2 1.45 -12.35 10.73
CA THR A 2 2.36 -13.36 10.14
C THR A 2 3.46 -12.66 9.34
N ASP A 3 4.63 -13.30 9.21
CA ASP A 3 5.77 -12.80 8.42
C ASP A 3 5.43 -12.30 7.01
N PRO A 4 4.60 -13.00 6.19
CA PRO A 4 4.23 -12.50 4.85
C PRO A 4 3.37 -11.23 4.90
N VAL A 5 2.50 -11.10 5.90
CA VAL A 5 1.66 -9.89 6.06
C VAL A 5 2.52 -8.70 6.46
N TRP A 6 3.52 -8.91 7.33
CA TRP A 6 4.49 -7.88 7.68
C TRP A 6 5.34 -7.48 6.48
N LYS A 7 5.84 -8.46 5.72
CA LYS A 7 6.63 -8.20 4.50
C LYS A 7 5.84 -7.37 3.48
N GLN A 8 4.55 -7.63 3.30
CA GLN A 8 3.70 -6.76 2.48
C GLN A 8 3.50 -5.37 3.10
N ALA A 9 3.25 -5.28 4.41
CA ALA A 9 3.02 -4.00 5.09
C ALA A 9 4.21 -3.03 4.96
N SER A 10 5.45 -3.56 4.95
CA SER A 10 6.66 -2.78 4.70
C SER A 10 6.74 -2.19 3.30
N LEU A 11 6.07 -2.77 2.30
CA LEU A 11 6.12 -2.24 0.93
C LEU A 11 5.49 -0.83 0.85
N PRO A 12 5.92 0.01 -0.10
CA PRO A 12 5.28 1.29 -0.34
C PRO A 12 3.79 1.13 -0.66
N VAL A 13 3.02 2.19 -0.40
CA VAL A 13 1.58 2.25 -0.70
C VAL A 13 1.31 1.99 -2.19
N ALA A 14 2.18 2.45 -3.09
CA ALA A 14 2.05 2.18 -4.53
C ALA A 14 2.22 0.69 -4.92
N LYS A 15 2.77 -0.13 -4.02
CA LYS A 15 3.04 -1.57 -4.21
C LYS A 15 2.17 -2.44 -3.29
N GLY A 16 1.03 -1.92 -2.84
CA GLY A 16 0.07 -2.67 -2.04
C GLY A 16 0.38 -2.76 -0.55
N GLY A 17 1.47 -2.16 -0.07
CA GLY A 17 1.80 -2.12 1.36
C GLY A 17 1.23 -0.90 2.08
N LEU A 18 1.78 -0.63 3.26
CA LEU A 18 1.43 0.52 4.12
C LEU A 18 2.55 1.56 4.20
N GLY A 19 3.74 1.26 3.68
CA GLY A 19 4.93 2.10 3.83
C GLY A 19 5.57 2.00 5.22
N LEU A 20 5.21 1.00 6.03
CA LEU A 20 5.71 0.81 7.39
C LEU A 20 7.02 0.02 7.37
N ARG A 21 8.09 0.65 6.90
CA ARG A 21 9.40 -0.01 6.76
C ARG A 21 10.16 -0.07 8.07
N ARG A 22 10.97 -1.12 8.22
CA ARG A 22 11.96 -1.16 9.31
C ARG A 22 13.12 -0.23 8.96
N ALA A 23 13.67 0.46 9.96
CA ALA A 23 14.83 1.32 9.77
C ALA A 23 16.01 0.57 9.17
N GLU A 24 16.23 -0.68 9.59
CA GLU A 24 17.27 -1.57 9.07
C GLU A 24 17.14 -1.81 7.55
N GLU A 25 15.93 -1.89 7.01
CA GLU A 25 15.69 -2.18 5.59
C GLU A 25 16.01 -0.99 4.68
N ILE A 26 16.07 0.22 5.23
CA ILE A 26 16.29 1.46 4.47
C ILE A 26 17.62 2.13 4.80
N ALA A 27 18.26 1.73 5.90
CA ALA A 27 19.50 2.32 6.40
C ALA A 27 20.61 2.32 5.34
N LEU A 28 20.86 1.19 4.69
CA LEU A 28 21.91 1.06 3.67
C LEU A 28 21.66 1.99 2.47
N SER A 29 20.46 1.98 1.91
CA SER A 29 20.07 2.86 0.80
C SER A 29 20.18 4.35 1.17
N THR A 30 19.85 4.70 2.42
CA THR A 30 19.92 6.08 2.92
C THR A 30 21.36 6.51 3.13
N TYR A 31 22.19 5.64 3.72
CA TYR A 31 23.61 5.87 3.92
C TYR A 31 24.32 6.12 2.58
N LEU A 32 24.17 5.21 1.61
CA LEU A 32 24.79 5.32 0.29
C LEU A 32 24.35 6.60 -0.43
N ALA A 33 23.07 6.98 -0.35
CA ALA A 33 22.60 8.23 -0.94
C ALA A 33 23.19 9.48 -0.26
N SER A 34 23.26 9.45 1.07
CA SER A 34 23.78 10.56 1.86
C SER A 34 25.27 10.77 1.60
N ILE A 35 26.06 9.70 1.56
CA ILE A 35 27.50 9.81 1.36
C ILE A 35 27.85 10.18 -0.08
N SER A 36 27.14 9.65 -1.08
CA SER A 36 27.27 10.10 -2.46
C SER A 36 26.87 11.57 -2.64
N SER A 37 25.89 12.07 -1.88
CA SER A 37 25.54 13.50 -1.91
C SER A 37 26.62 14.40 -1.32
N ALA A 38 27.45 13.86 -0.41
CA ALA A 38 28.56 14.59 0.21
C ALA A 38 29.84 14.56 -0.64
N GLU A 39 29.95 13.65 -1.60
CA GLU A 39 31.15 13.42 -2.44
C GLU A 39 31.75 14.72 -2.98
N GLN A 40 30.95 15.52 -3.68
CA GLN A 40 31.42 16.76 -4.30
C GLN A 40 32.04 17.73 -3.28
N LEU A 41 31.46 17.82 -2.07
CA LEU A 41 31.99 18.67 -1.01
C LEU A 41 33.30 18.11 -0.46
N VAL A 42 33.38 16.80 -0.22
CA VAL A 42 34.58 16.16 0.32
C VAL A 42 35.73 16.23 -0.69
N THR A 43 35.47 15.94 -1.97
CA THR A 43 36.46 16.05 -3.04
C THR A 43 37.01 17.47 -3.20
N SER A 44 36.23 18.50 -2.82
CA SER A 44 36.72 19.89 -2.82
C SER A 44 37.73 20.18 -1.71
N MET A 45 37.74 19.37 -0.64
CA MET A 45 38.66 19.49 0.49
C MET A 45 39.85 18.52 0.35
N ASP A 46 39.60 17.34 -0.20
CA ASP A 46 40.58 16.28 -0.43
C ASP A 46 40.41 15.72 -1.84
N ALA A 47 41.34 16.07 -2.74
CA ALA A 47 41.28 15.67 -4.14
C ALA A 47 41.54 14.17 -4.35
N ASP A 48 42.18 13.51 -3.38
CA ASP A 48 42.48 12.07 -3.43
C ASP A 48 41.34 11.24 -2.78
N PHE A 49 40.25 11.88 -2.37
CA PHE A 49 39.09 11.19 -1.79
C PHE A 49 38.42 10.28 -2.82
N ASP A 50 38.50 8.97 -2.57
CA ASP A 50 37.78 7.94 -3.32
C ASP A 50 36.56 7.44 -2.50
N LEU A 51 35.37 7.84 -2.94
CA LEU A 51 34.12 7.43 -2.32
C LEU A 51 33.85 5.93 -2.47
N ASP A 52 34.19 5.37 -3.62
CA ASP A 52 33.90 3.97 -3.95
C ASP A 52 34.82 3.04 -3.14
N GLU A 53 36.06 3.45 -2.88
CA GLU A 53 36.95 2.77 -1.93
C GLU A 53 36.38 2.82 -0.50
N LEU A 54 35.96 4.00 -0.03
CA LEU A 54 35.40 4.16 1.32
C LEU A 54 34.14 3.30 1.55
N CYS A 55 33.29 3.19 0.53
CA CYS A 55 32.01 2.46 0.61
C CYS A 55 32.06 1.05 0.03
N ALA A 56 33.25 0.49 -0.23
CA ALA A 56 33.36 -0.78 -0.97
C ALA A 56 32.55 -1.93 -0.34
N ALA A 57 32.52 -2.01 0.99
CA ALA A 57 31.74 -3.01 1.73
C ALA A 57 30.22 -2.79 1.58
N GLU A 58 29.77 -1.55 1.72
CA GLU A 58 28.35 -1.17 1.61
C GLU A 58 27.83 -1.30 0.18
N LEU A 59 28.65 -0.96 -0.82
CA LEU A 59 28.34 -1.16 -2.24
C LEU A 59 28.17 -2.65 -2.55
N THR A 60 29.08 -3.50 -2.04
CA THR A 60 28.99 -4.96 -2.19
C THR A 60 27.73 -5.50 -1.50
N SER A 61 27.49 -5.10 -0.25
CA SER A 61 26.28 -5.50 0.49
C SER A 61 25.00 -5.07 -0.21
N TRP A 62 24.98 -3.86 -0.79
CA TRP A 62 23.81 -3.36 -1.51
C TRP A 62 23.56 -4.16 -2.80
N MET A 63 24.59 -4.54 -3.53
CA MET A 63 24.45 -5.39 -4.73
C MET A 63 23.89 -6.77 -4.38
N GLU A 64 24.33 -7.36 -3.26
CA GLU A 64 23.80 -8.63 -2.76
C GLU A 64 22.31 -8.54 -2.42
N VAL A 65 21.91 -7.49 -1.68
CA VAL A 65 20.52 -7.30 -1.23
C VAL A 65 19.60 -6.92 -2.39
N SER A 66 20.03 -6.01 -3.26
CA SER A 66 19.24 -5.57 -4.41
C SER A 66 19.18 -6.63 -5.52
N GLY A 67 20.25 -7.41 -5.69
CA GLY A 67 20.43 -8.32 -6.83
C GLY A 67 20.63 -7.58 -8.15
N THR A 68 21.03 -6.31 -8.11
CA THR A 68 21.24 -5.46 -9.30
C THR A 68 22.64 -4.87 -9.35
N GLU A 69 23.06 -4.46 -10.53
CA GLU A 69 24.31 -3.71 -10.71
C GLU A 69 24.24 -2.32 -10.06
N LEU A 70 25.41 -1.74 -9.80
CA LEU A 70 25.51 -0.41 -9.22
C LEU A 70 24.85 0.63 -10.12
N PRO A 71 24.10 1.58 -9.54
CA PRO A 71 23.55 2.68 -10.30
C PRO A 71 24.65 3.61 -10.83
N LEU A 72 24.31 4.33 -11.90
CA LEU A 72 25.14 5.39 -12.45
C LEU A 72 25.53 6.38 -11.35
N ALA A 73 26.82 6.76 -11.29
CA ALA A 73 27.36 7.64 -10.26
C ALA A 73 26.52 8.92 -10.07
N ALA A 74 26.13 9.58 -11.16
CA ALA A 74 25.31 10.80 -11.13
C ALA A 74 23.91 10.62 -10.47
N LEU A 75 23.41 9.39 -10.36
CA LEU A 75 22.11 9.07 -9.75
C LEU A 75 22.23 8.57 -8.30
N ARG A 76 23.47 8.30 -7.83
CA ARG A 76 23.75 7.79 -6.48
C ARG A 76 23.34 8.76 -5.38
N ILE A 77 23.23 10.05 -5.68
CA ILE A 77 22.76 11.06 -4.73
C ILE A 77 21.29 10.88 -4.32
N PHE A 78 20.49 10.14 -5.11
CA PHE A 78 19.08 9.94 -4.83
C PHE A 78 18.83 8.62 -4.10
N GLN A 79 18.31 8.68 -2.87
CA GLN A 79 17.94 7.49 -2.09
C GLN A 79 17.03 6.52 -2.85
N ARG A 80 16.09 7.07 -3.64
CA ARG A 80 15.17 6.26 -4.45
C ARG A 80 15.91 5.35 -5.44
N THR A 81 17.05 5.78 -5.96
CA THR A 81 17.88 4.98 -6.89
C THR A 81 18.38 3.70 -6.22
N TRP A 82 18.84 3.80 -4.97
CA TRP A 82 19.30 2.67 -4.18
C TRP A 82 18.15 1.81 -3.66
N ASP A 83 17.04 2.44 -3.31
CA ASP A 83 15.97 1.79 -2.59
C ASP A 83 14.97 1.03 -3.48
N LEU A 84 14.68 1.58 -4.66
CA LEU A 84 13.68 1.03 -5.56
C LEU A 84 13.98 -0.43 -5.98
N PRO A 85 15.21 -0.83 -6.33
CA PRO A 85 15.53 -2.23 -6.65
C PRO A 85 15.19 -3.21 -5.54
N ILE A 86 15.50 -2.85 -4.29
CA ILE A 86 15.20 -3.67 -3.10
C ILE A 86 13.68 -3.79 -2.91
N VAL A 87 12.94 -2.70 -3.10
CA VAL A 87 11.47 -2.70 -3.04
C VAL A 87 10.86 -3.60 -4.13
N GLU A 88 11.34 -3.50 -5.38
CA GLU A 88 10.83 -4.31 -6.49
C GLU A 88 11.11 -5.80 -6.29
N ARG A 89 12.27 -6.13 -5.74
CA ARG A 89 12.62 -7.49 -5.35
C ARG A 89 11.66 -8.00 -4.27
N ASN A 90 11.49 -7.26 -3.18
CA ASN A 90 10.60 -7.65 -2.08
C ASN A 90 9.14 -7.81 -2.56
N PHE A 91 8.67 -6.93 -3.43
CA PHE A 91 7.36 -7.03 -4.05
C PHE A 91 7.21 -8.31 -4.88
N SER A 92 8.22 -8.63 -5.70
CA SER A 92 8.24 -9.84 -6.53
C SER A 92 8.25 -11.10 -5.68
N GLU A 93 9.03 -11.13 -4.59
CA GLU A 93 9.09 -12.25 -3.66
C GLU A 93 7.73 -12.49 -2.97
N VAL A 94 7.07 -11.43 -2.50
CA VAL A 94 5.72 -11.52 -1.91
C VAL A 94 4.72 -12.03 -2.95
N GLN A 95 4.77 -11.54 -4.20
CA GLN A 95 3.89 -12.03 -5.25
C GLN A 95 4.15 -13.50 -5.58
N GLN A 96 5.40 -13.94 -5.71
CA GLN A 96 5.73 -15.31 -6.08
C GLN A 96 5.28 -16.32 -5.01
N ALA A 97 5.43 -15.97 -3.73
CA ALA A 97 4.98 -16.80 -2.60
C ALA A 97 3.45 -16.83 -2.41
N SER A 98 2.70 -15.99 -3.12
CA SER A 98 1.26 -15.81 -2.95
C SER A 98 0.41 -16.76 -3.80
N SER A 99 -0.77 -17.12 -3.29
CA SER A 99 -1.80 -17.84 -4.06
C SER A 99 -2.34 -16.98 -5.20
N LEU A 100 -3.07 -17.57 -6.16
CA LEU A 100 -3.69 -16.82 -7.26
C LEU A 100 -4.62 -15.71 -6.77
N THR A 101 -5.40 -15.97 -5.71
CA THR A 101 -6.29 -14.98 -5.11
C THR A 101 -5.51 -13.84 -4.45
N GLU A 102 -4.42 -14.16 -3.75
CA GLU A 102 -3.57 -13.13 -3.13
C GLU A 102 -2.80 -12.31 -4.18
N LYS A 103 -2.35 -12.93 -5.28
CA LYS A 103 -1.77 -12.22 -6.43
C LYS A 103 -2.78 -11.23 -7.04
N ALA A 104 -4.02 -11.66 -7.27
CA ALA A 104 -5.07 -10.78 -7.79
C ALA A 104 -5.35 -9.60 -6.83
N ARG A 105 -5.40 -9.86 -5.52
CA ARG A 105 -5.50 -8.80 -4.50
C ARG A 105 -4.31 -7.85 -4.58
N MET A 106 -3.09 -8.37 -4.62
CA MET A 106 -1.85 -7.57 -4.69
C MET A 106 -1.86 -6.62 -5.90
N VAL A 107 -2.30 -7.10 -7.07
CA VAL A 107 -2.46 -6.24 -8.26
C VAL A 107 -3.51 -5.16 -8.01
N ALA A 108 -4.66 -5.51 -7.44
CA ALA A 108 -5.72 -4.54 -7.14
C ALA A 108 -5.24 -3.44 -6.17
N VAL A 109 -4.53 -3.81 -5.09
CA VAL A 109 -4.04 -2.86 -4.07
C VAL A 109 -2.77 -2.11 -4.47
N SER A 110 -2.15 -2.49 -5.59
CA SER A 110 -1.01 -1.79 -6.21
C SER A 110 -1.45 -0.91 -7.38
N THR A 111 -2.74 -0.92 -7.73
CA THR A 111 -3.26 -0.06 -8.79
C THR A 111 -3.19 1.40 -8.35
N LYS A 112 -2.98 2.31 -9.31
CA LYS A 112 -2.96 3.76 -9.07
C LYS A 112 -4.17 4.19 -8.24
N GLU A 113 -3.95 5.10 -7.29
CA GLU A 113 -4.96 5.62 -6.33
C GLU A 113 -5.57 4.62 -5.32
N SER A 114 -5.33 3.31 -5.43
CA SER A 114 -5.93 2.32 -4.51
C SER A 114 -5.55 2.52 -3.03
N GLY A 115 -4.41 3.17 -2.78
CA GLY A 115 -3.93 3.54 -1.44
C GLY A 115 -3.98 5.03 -1.14
N ALA A 116 -4.65 5.86 -1.96
CA ALA A 116 -4.69 7.31 -1.75
C ALA A 116 -5.21 7.69 -0.35
N TRP A 117 -6.15 6.91 0.18
CA TRP A 117 -6.70 7.09 1.53
C TRP A 117 -5.67 6.93 2.65
N LEU A 118 -4.58 6.17 2.44
CA LEU A 118 -3.49 6.04 3.43
C LEU A 118 -2.60 7.28 3.48
N ASN A 119 -2.54 8.04 2.38
CA ASN A 119 -1.77 9.28 2.29
C ASN A 119 -2.62 10.53 2.55
N ALA A 120 -3.94 10.37 2.71
CA ALA A 120 -4.85 11.47 2.97
C ALA A 120 -4.80 11.86 4.45
N LEU A 121 -4.85 13.17 4.72
CA LEU A 121 -5.01 13.67 6.09
C LEU A 121 -6.39 13.26 6.63
N PRO A 122 -6.47 12.55 7.76
CA PRO A 122 -7.74 12.17 8.35
C PRO A 122 -8.43 13.40 8.97
N ALA A 123 -9.59 13.79 8.45
CA ALA A 123 -10.32 14.97 8.88
C ALA A 123 -11.84 14.71 8.93
N SER A 124 -12.41 14.77 10.13
CA SER A 124 -13.86 14.58 10.33
C SER A 124 -14.68 15.64 9.59
N CYS A 125 -14.22 16.88 9.55
CA CYS A 125 -14.89 17.98 8.84
C CYS A 125 -14.93 17.78 7.31
N LEU A 126 -14.00 17.00 6.75
CA LEU A 126 -13.99 16.65 5.33
C LEU A 126 -14.67 15.30 5.05
N GLY A 127 -15.19 14.64 6.09
CA GLY A 127 -15.85 13.34 5.97
C GLY A 127 -14.95 12.25 5.37
N ASN A 128 -13.64 12.33 5.60
CA ASN A 128 -12.65 11.33 5.17
C ASN A 128 -11.93 10.66 6.35
N LEU A 129 -12.32 10.98 7.59
CA LEU A 129 -11.90 10.25 8.79
C LEU A 129 -12.65 8.91 8.84
N LEU A 130 -11.91 7.81 8.70
CA LEU A 130 -12.42 6.46 8.92
C LEU A 130 -12.50 6.19 10.42
N ASP A 131 -13.55 5.52 10.86
CA ASP A 131 -13.62 4.94 12.21
C ASP A 131 -12.65 3.76 12.34
N ASP A 132 -12.40 3.34 13.58
CA ASP A 132 -11.42 2.29 13.92
C ASP A 132 -11.69 0.97 13.19
N ASP A 133 -12.96 0.56 13.08
CA ASP A 133 -13.32 -0.70 12.42
C ASP A 133 -13.21 -0.59 10.90
N SER A 134 -13.68 0.52 10.32
CA SER A 134 -13.47 0.78 8.89
C SER A 134 -11.99 0.76 8.53
N LEU A 135 -11.16 1.45 9.31
CA LEU A 135 -9.71 1.47 9.10
C LEU A 135 -9.10 0.07 9.23
N ARG A 136 -9.41 -0.65 10.33
CA ARG A 136 -8.90 -2.00 10.60
C ARG A 136 -9.28 -2.98 9.50
N ILE A 137 -10.55 -2.98 9.07
CA ILE A 137 -11.05 -3.84 8.00
C ILE A 137 -10.39 -3.47 6.66
N SER A 138 -10.29 -2.18 6.32
CA SER A 138 -9.63 -1.73 5.10
C SER A 138 -8.16 -2.15 5.05
N ILE A 139 -7.42 -2.01 6.15
CA ILE A 139 -6.03 -2.48 6.25
C ILE A 139 -5.96 -4.00 6.09
N GLY A 140 -6.81 -4.75 6.79
CA GLY A 140 -6.81 -6.21 6.71
C GLY A 140 -7.15 -6.73 5.31
N LEU A 141 -8.16 -6.15 4.65
CA LEU A 141 -8.48 -6.44 3.26
C LEU A 141 -7.34 -6.06 2.31
N ARG A 142 -6.65 -4.94 2.56
CA ARG A 142 -5.50 -4.51 1.76
C ARG A 142 -4.31 -5.46 1.88
N LEU A 143 -4.03 -5.96 3.08
CA LEU A 143 -2.91 -6.85 3.37
C LEU A 143 -3.23 -8.34 3.22
N GLY A 144 -4.50 -8.70 3.02
CA GLY A 144 -4.92 -10.11 3.06
C GLY A 144 -4.79 -10.74 4.44
N ALA A 145 -4.92 -9.93 5.50
CA ALA A 145 -4.86 -10.40 6.87
C ALA A 145 -6.24 -10.88 7.36
N PRO A 146 -6.30 -11.78 8.36
CA PRO A 146 -7.53 -12.10 9.07
C PRO A 146 -8.20 -10.84 9.65
N ILE A 147 -9.50 -10.66 9.41
CA ILE A 147 -10.28 -9.50 9.88
C ILE A 147 -11.42 -9.87 10.82
N CYS A 148 -11.90 -11.11 10.79
CA CYS A 148 -12.97 -11.61 11.63
C CYS A 148 -12.80 -13.10 11.92
N GLU A 149 -13.55 -13.60 12.90
CA GLU A 149 -13.73 -15.03 13.10
C GLU A 149 -14.65 -15.62 12.03
N PRO A 150 -14.47 -16.89 11.63
CA PRO A 150 -15.38 -17.56 10.71
C PRO A 150 -16.80 -17.59 11.29
N HIS A 151 -17.79 -17.24 10.48
CA HIS A 151 -19.19 -17.17 10.92
C HIS A 151 -20.15 -17.38 9.75
N THR A 152 -21.41 -17.64 10.06
CA THR A 152 -22.47 -17.75 9.06
C THR A 152 -23.08 -16.38 8.81
N CYS A 153 -23.01 -15.89 7.57
CA CYS A 153 -23.66 -14.64 7.19
C CYS A 153 -25.19 -14.81 7.16
N ARG A 154 -25.94 -13.70 7.23
CA ARG A 154 -27.40 -13.68 7.05
C ARG A 154 -27.87 -14.25 5.70
N CYS A 155 -27.03 -14.24 4.67
CA CYS A 155 -27.31 -14.93 3.41
C CYS A 155 -27.12 -16.46 3.48
N SER A 156 -26.78 -17.00 4.65
CA SER A 156 -26.44 -18.41 4.92
C SER A 156 -25.12 -18.91 4.33
N VAL A 157 -24.28 -18.02 3.79
CA VAL A 157 -22.91 -18.38 3.34
C VAL A 157 -21.94 -18.32 4.51
N THR A 158 -21.04 -19.31 4.60
CA THR A 158 -19.93 -19.31 5.54
C THR A 158 -18.89 -18.26 5.12
N VAL A 159 -18.59 -17.35 6.03
CA VAL A 159 -17.57 -16.32 5.89
C VAL A 159 -16.27 -16.85 6.49
N ASP A 160 -15.18 -16.72 5.75
CA ASP A 160 -13.84 -17.07 6.22
C ASP A 160 -13.22 -15.96 7.07
N VAL A 161 -12.02 -16.21 7.58
CA VAL A 161 -11.29 -15.23 8.41
C VAL A 161 -10.96 -13.93 7.66
N TYR A 162 -10.92 -13.95 6.33
CA TYR A 162 -10.57 -12.81 5.49
C TYR A 162 -11.77 -11.92 5.19
N GLY A 163 -12.99 -12.35 5.54
CA GLY A 163 -14.23 -11.57 5.49
C GLY A 163 -14.58 -10.97 4.12
N ARG A 164 -14.00 -11.49 3.03
CA ARG A 164 -14.20 -10.99 1.65
C ARG A 164 -15.64 -11.10 1.18
N HIS A 165 -16.40 -12.02 1.78
CA HIS A 165 -17.83 -12.16 1.53
C HIS A 165 -18.61 -10.85 1.69
N GLY A 166 -18.22 -10.00 2.65
CA GLY A 166 -18.83 -8.69 2.86
C GLY A 166 -18.75 -7.77 1.63
N LEU A 167 -17.80 -8.00 0.72
CA LEU A 167 -17.62 -7.19 -0.49
C LEU A 167 -18.60 -7.54 -1.61
N SER A 168 -19.32 -8.65 -1.53
CA SER A 168 -20.27 -9.11 -2.56
C SER A 168 -21.65 -9.46 -2.01
N CYS A 169 -21.79 -9.60 -0.69
CA CYS A 169 -23.06 -9.95 -0.08
C CYS A 169 -24.11 -8.84 -0.24
N ARG A 170 -25.31 -9.20 -0.71
CA ARG A 170 -26.46 -8.28 -0.77
C ARG A 170 -26.92 -7.74 0.58
N TYR A 171 -26.54 -8.39 1.68
CA TYR A 171 -26.86 -7.94 3.04
C TYR A 171 -25.71 -7.15 3.67
N SER A 172 -24.58 -6.96 2.98
CA SER A 172 -23.55 -6.06 3.50
C SER A 172 -24.00 -4.62 3.32
N ALA A 173 -23.83 -3.83 4.37
CA ALA A 173 -23.97 -2.39 4.29
C ALA A 173 -22.71 -1.85 3.60
N GLY A 174 -22.86 -1.17 2.46
CA GLY A 174 -21.88 -0.13 2.12
C GLY A 174 -20.95 -0.34 0.92
N ARG A 175 -21.31 -1.17 -0.07
CA ARG A 175 -20.49 -1.22 -1.31
C ARG A 175 -20.41 0.14 -2.03
N HIS A 176 -21.48 0.96 -1.93
CA HIS A 176 -21.57 2.24 -2.63
C HIS A 176 -21.98 3.41 -1.73
N SER A 177 -22.29 3.22 -0.45
CA SER A 177 -22.84 4.31 0.38
C SER A 177 -21.85 5.47 0.55
N ALA A 178 -20.59 5.17 0.89
CA ALA A 178 -19.56 6.20 1.07
C ALA A 178 -19.15 6.89 -0.24
N LEU A 179 -19.09 6.14 -1.34
CA LEU A 179 -18.83 6.69 -2.68
C LEU A 179 -19.99 7.59 -3.13
N ASN A 180 -21.22 7.12 -2.98
CA ASN A 180 -22.42 7.88 -3.32
C ASN A 180 -22.52 9.15 -2.48
N GLU A 181 -22.19 9.09 -1.19
CA GLU A 181 -22.16 10.26 -0.33
C GLU A 181 -21.08 11.26 -0.76
N SER A 182 -19.90 10.78 -1.17
CA SER A 182 -18.83 11.65 -1.69
C SER A 182 -19.23 12.33 -3.00
N LEU A 183 -19.84 11.59 -3.94
CA LEU A 183 -20.40 12.13 -5.18
C LEU A 183 -21.51 13.15 -4.91
N ARG A 184 -22.41 12.85 -3.96
CA ARG A 184 -23.48 13.77 -3.55
C ARG A 184 -22.90 15.06 -3.01
N ARG A 185 -21.90 15.01 -2.12
CA ARG A 185 -21.26 16.21 -1.58
C ARG A 185 -20.61 17.05 -2.67
N ALA A 186 -19.93 16.42 -3.62
CA ALA A 186 -19.34 17.11 -4.77
C ALA A 186 -20.42 17.81 -5.62
N LEU A 187 -21.50 17.11 -5.96
CA LEU A 187 -22.63 17.67 -6.73
C LEU A 187 -23.30 18.84 -6.00
N VAL A 188 -23.58 18.69 -4.71
CA VAL A 188 -24.17 19.77 -3.88
C VAL A 188 -23.24 20.99 -3.83
N THR A 189 -21.92 20.78 -3.75
CA THR A 189 -20.93 21.87 -3.78
C THR A 189 -20.97 22.61 -5.12
N CYS A 190 -21.19 21.89 -6.22
CA CYS A 190 -21.41 22.46 -7.55
C CYS A 190 -22.85 22.98 -7.76
N GLN A 191 -23.62 23.21 -6.69
CA GLN A 191 -25.01 23.68 -6.73
C GLN A 191 -25.97 22.78 -7.54
N SER A 192 -25.58 21.52 -7.74
CA SER A 192 -26.42 20.51 -8.39
C SER A 192 -27.26 19.79 -7.34
N HIS A 193 -28.55 19.62 -7.63
CA HIS A 193 -29.44 18.89 -6.74
C HIS A 193 -29.11 17.39 -6.78
N ALA A 194 -28.65 16.84 -5.65
CA ALA A 194 -28.31 15.43 -5.50
C ALA A 194 -28.88 14.86 -4.19
N VAL A 195 -29.63 13.77 -4.30
CA VAL A 195 -30.29 13.08 -3.18
C VAL A 195 -29.91 11.60 -3.23
N LEU A 196 -29.64 10.99 -2.08
CA LEU A 196 -29.42 9.55 -1.99
C LEU A 196 -30.75 8.80 -1.94
N ASP A 197 -30.73 7.56 -2.42
CA ASP A 197 -31.85 6.64 -2.20
C ASP A 197 -32.14 6.50 -0.69
N PRO A 198 -33.42 6.43 -0.29
CA PRO A 198 -33.77 6.24 1.12
C PRO A 198 -33.19 4.94 1.67
N ASN A 199 -32.71 4.99 2.93
CA ASN A 199 -32.20 3.81 3.62
C ASN A 199 -33.28 2.71 3.68
N GLY A 200 -32.93 1.49 3.28
CA GLY A 200 -33.82 0.31 3.37
C GLY A 200 -34.64 -0.01 2.12
N VAL A 201 -34.50 0.74 1.03
CA VAL A 201 -35.11 0.37 -0.26
C VAL A 201 -34.27 -0.73 -0.92
N VAL A 202 -34.56 -1.99 -0.58
CA VAL A 202 -33.99 -3.13 -1.29
C VAL A 202 -34.61 -3.17 -2.69
N ARG A 203 -33.78 -2.96 -3.74
CA ARG A 203 -34.22 -3.27 -5.10
C ARG A 203 -34.52 -4.76 -5.17
N ARG A 204 -35.80 -5.13 -5.24
CA ARG A 204 -36.19 -6.48 -5.68
C ARG A 204 -35.77 -6.58 -7.13
N HIS A 205 -34.61 -7.15 -7.39
CA HIS A 205 -34.36 -7.74 -8.70
C HIS A 205 -35.28 -8.95 -8.77
N THR A 206 -36.37 -8.82 -9.50
CA THR A 206 -37.15 -9.96 -9.98
C THR A 206 -36.25 -10.73 -10.93
N GLU A 207 -35.57 -11.77 -10.43
CA GLU A 207 -35.14 -12.87 -11.28
C GLU A 207 -36.43 -13.53 -11.77
N ALA A 208 -36.81 -13.22 -13.01
CA ALA A 208 -37.75 -14.06 -13.74
C ALA A 208 -37.11 -15.44 -13.86
N ALA A 209 -37.90 -16.45 -13.50
CA ALA A 209 -37.56 -17.87 -13.50
C ALA A 209 -37.04 -18.37 -14.86
#